data_AF-A0AAQ3C7G4-F1
#
_entry.id   AF-A0AAQ3C7G4-F1
#
_cell.length_a   1.000
_cell.length_b   1.000
_cell.length_c   1.000
_cell.angle_alpha   90.00
_cell.angle_beta   90.00
_cell.angle_gamma   90.00
#
_symmetry.space_group_name_H-M   'P 1'
#
loop_
_entity.id
_entity.type
_entity.pdbx_description
1 polymer ?
#
loop_
_entity_poly.entity_id
_entity_poly.type
_entity_poly.pdbx_seq_one_letter_code
_entity_poly.pdbx_strand_id
1 'polypeptide(L)'
;MRLCWRRSTCSATRRTRPISTNHWHSWSAAKLSQWTINFTLNGAADFAYWKGIDQNKVERIRTLLHSIEADPFSGIGKPERLRHHKNPALYSRRIDQQHRLVYSVSGNTVTVVACRFHYGDK
;
A
#
# COMPACT_ATOMS: atom_id res chain seq x y z
N MET A 1 11.08 40.28 71.15
CA MET A 1 11.05 40.23 69.67
C MET A 1 10.85 38.79 69.23
N ARG A 2 9.94 38.58 68.27
CA ARG A 2 9.58 37.35 67.50
C ARG A 2 8.89 36.21 68.26
N LEU A 3 7.55 36.29 68.22
CA LEU A 3 6.59 35.19 68.32
C LEU A 3 6.70 34.28 67.08
N CYS A 4 6.54 32.96 67.25
CA CYS A 4 5.70 32.17 66.34
C CYS A 4 5.19 30.89 67.04
N TRP A 5 3.87 30.73 67.05
CA TRP A 5 3.08 29.70 67.71
C TRP A 5 3.20 28.32 67.04
N ARG A 6 3.20 27.21 67.80
CA ARG A 6 2.07 26.24 67.98
C ARG A 6 1.24 26.06 66.69
N ARG A 7 0.89 24.85 66.22
CA ARG A 7 0.31 23.70 66.96
C ARG A 7 -0.07 22.62 65.91
N SER A 8 -0.23 21.39 66.40
CA SER A 8 -1.38 20.50 66.09
C SER A 8 -1.41 19.69 64.80
N THR A 9 -1.16 18.39 64.98
CA THR A 9 -2.09 17.26 64.75
C THR A 9 -3.09 17.37 63.60
N CYS A 10 -3.16 16.34 62.74
CA CYS A 10 -4.40 15.55 62.65
C CYS A 10 -4.25 14.27 61.82
N SER A 11 -5.05 13.31 62.24
CA SER A 11 -5.06 11.89 61.93
C SER A 11 -5.56 11.54 60.53
N ALA A 12 -5.16 10.33 60.12
CA ALA A 12 -5.48 9.67 58.88
C ALA A 12 -6.99 9.61 58.55
N THR A 13 -7.31 9.87 57.28
CA THR A 13 -8.59 9.50 56.65
C THR A 13 -8.31 8.61 55.43
N ARG A 14 -8.97 7.45 55.41
CA ARG A 14 -8.87 6.39 54.41
C ARG A 14 -9.61 6.86 53.14
N ARG A 15 -8.90 7.26 52.08
CA ARG A 15 -9.51 7.58 50.77
C ARG A 15 -9.73 6.30 49.97
N THR A 16 -10.97 6.04 49.61
CA THR A 16 -11.36 5.07 48.59
C THR A 16 -10.82 5.49 47.22
N ARG A 17 -10.35 4.53 46.42
CA ARG A 17 -9.86 4.77 45.06
C ARG A 17 -11.05 4.94 44.10
N PRO A 18 -11.03 5.92 43.18
CA PRO A 18 -12.06 6.03 42.16
C PRO A 18 -11.85 4.95 41.08
N ILE A 19 -12.96 4.42 40.56
CA ILE A 19 -13.00 3.55 39.39
C ILE A 19 -12.66 4.43 38.18
N SER A 20 -11.45 4.25 37.65
CA SER A 20 -10.98 4.97 36.46
C SER A 20 -11.65 4.40 35.21
N THR A 21 -12.35 5.29 34.54
CA THR A 21 -13.10 5.16 33.29
C THR A 21 -12.28 4.62 32.12
N ASN A 22 -12.87 3.68 31.38
CA ASN A 22 -12.77 3.44 29.94
C ASN A 22 -11.47 3.88 29.23
N HIS A 23 -10.49 2.99 29.22
CA HIS A 23 -9.42 3.00 28.23
C HIS A 23 -9.92 2.32 26.95
N TRP A 24 -10.63 3.07 26.10
CA TRP A 24 -10.82 2.67 24.70
C TRP A 24 -9.46 2.83 24.02
N HIS A 25 -8.61 1.82 24.15
CA HIS A 25 -7.41 1.72 23.33
C HIS A 25 -7.85 1.85 21.89
N SER A 26 -7.42 2.93 21.24
CA SER A 26 -7.64 3.21 19.84
C SER A 26 -7.40 1.93 19.04
N TRP A 27 -8.46 1.39 18.45
CA TRP A 27 -8.31 0.47 17.35
C TRP A 27 -7.81 1.34 16.20
N SER A 28 -6.48 1.48 16.10
CA SER A 28 -5.84 2.02 14.91
C SER A 28 -6.23 1.11 13.76
N ALA A 29 -7.28 1.51 13.03
CA ALA A 29 -7.69 0.89 11.79
C ALA A 29 -6.45 0.86 10.89
N ALA A 30 -5.84 -0.31 10.76
CA ALA A 30 -4.76 -0.53 9.82
C ALA A 30 -5.25 -0.01 8.47
N LYS A 31 -4.50 0.94 7.92
CA LYS A 31 -4.83 1.69 6.71
C LYS A 31 -5.04 0.71 5.57
N LEU A 32 -6.29 0.34 5.29
CA LEU A 32 -6.66 -0.43 4.11
C LEU A 32 -6.35 0.46 2.91
N SER A 33 -5.29 0.11 2.17
CA SER A 33 -5.03 0.71 0.86
C SER A 33 -6.26 0.46 -0.02
N GLN A 34 -6.94 1.53 -0.43
CA GLN A 34 -8.22 1.50 -1.13
C GLN A 34 -8.10 1.09 -2.61
N TRP A 35 -7.10 0.30 -2.98
CA TRP A 35 -6.81 -0.07 -4.37
C TRP A 35 -7.14 -1.54 -4.63
N THR A 36 -7.91 -1.79 -5.69
CA THR A 36 -8.24 -3.14 -6.15
C THR A 36 -7.37 -3.49 -7.35
N ILE A 37 -6.57 -4.56 -7.26
CA ILE A 37 -5.75 -5.04 -8.36
C ILE A 37 -6.45 -6.20 -9.07
N ASN A 38 -6.79 -5.98 -10.34
CA ASN A 38 -7.35 -6.99 -11.24
C ASN A 38 -6.31 -7.45 -12.27
N PHE A 39 -6.40 -8.71 -12.68
CA PHE A 39 -5.58 -9.25 -13.76
C PHE A 39 -6.48 -9.67 -14.92
N THR A 40 -6.07 -9.37 -16.15
CA THR A 40 -6.66 -10.00 -17.34
C THR A 40 -6.21 -11.45 -17.43
N LEU A 41 -6.87 -12.25 -18.27
CA LEU A 41 -6.46 -13.64 -18.53
C LEU A 41 -5.00 -13.72 -19.03
N ASN A 42 -4.61 -12.81 -19.93
CA ASN A 42 -3.25 -12.74 -20.46
C ASN A 42 -2.24 -12.32 -19.37
N GLY A 43 -2.58 -11.29 -18.59
CA GLY A 43 -1.72 -10.84 -17.49
C GLY A 43 -1.52 -11.91 -16.41
N ALA A 44 -2.58 -12.67 -16.09
CA ALA A 44 -2.52 -13.79 -15.16
C ALA A 44 -1.65 -14.94 -15.71
N ALA A 45 -1.79 -15.28 -16.99
CA ALA A 45 -0.98 -16.29 -17.66
C ALA A 45 0.52 -15.90 -17.68
N ASP A 46 0.83 -14.64 -17.99
CA ASP A 46 2.20 -14.11 -17.95
C ASP A 46 2.80 -14.22 -16.54
N PHE A 47 2.02 -13.87 -15.51
CA PHE A 47 2.47 -13.97 -14.13
C PHE A 47 2.71 -15.42 -13.69
N ALA A 48 1.84 -16.35 -14.10
CA ALA A 48 2.02 -17.78 -13.87
C ALA A 48 3.27 -18.33 -14.58
N TYR A 49 3.53 -17.88 -15.82
CA TYR A 49 4.74 -18.23 -16.56
C TYR A 49 6.01 -17.82 -15.79
N TRP A 50 6.04 -16.59 -15.26
CA TRP A 50 7.20 -16.13 -14.49
C TRP A 50 7.42 -16.92 -13.19
N LYS A 51 6.36 -17.34 -12.50
CA LYS A 51 6.48 -18.19 -11.31
C LYS A 51 7.22 -19.51 -11.56
N GLY A 52 7.05 -20.08 -12.75
CA GLY A 52 7.70 -21.35 -13.12
C GLY A 52 9.15 -21.21 -13.60
N ILE A 53 9.58 -19.99 -13.96
CA ILE A 53 10.85 -19.77 -14.67
C ILE A 53 11.84 -18.96 -13.84
N ASP A 54 11.41 -17.83 -13.29
CA ASP A 54 12.31 -16.90 -12.61
C ASP A 54 11.58 -16.13 -11.51
N GLN A 55 11.94 -16.43 -10.27
CA GLN A 55 11.36 -15.79 -9.09
C GLN A 55 11.76 -14.32 -8.96
N ASN A 56 12.93 -13.91 -9.47
CA ASN A 56 13.38 -12.52 -9.38
C ASN A 56 12.44 -11.58 -10.16
N LYS A 57 11.95 -12.03 -11.32
CA LYS A 57 10.98 -11.26 -12.10
C LYS A 57 9.63 -11.16 -11.41
N VAL A 58 9.20 -12.22 -10.73
CA VAL A 58 7.97 -12.20 -9.92
C VAL A 58 8.09 -11.18 -8.79
N GLU A 59 9.21 -11.16 -8.08
CA GLU A 59 9.49 -10.16 -7.05
C GLU A 59 9.51 -8.75 -7.62
N ARG A 60 10.15 -8.56 -8.78
CA ARG A 60 10.17 -7.27 -9.47
C ARG A 60 8.76 -6.79 -9.83
N ILE A 61 7.91 -7.67 -10.34
CA ILE A 61 6.49 -7.37 -10.62
C ILE A 61 5.75 -7.00 -9.34
N ARG A 62 5.93 -7.74 -8.24
CA ARG A 62 5.32 -7.39 -6.94
C ARG A 62 5.75 -6.00 -6.46
N THR A 63 7.04 -5.65 -6.58
CA THR A 63 7.54 -4.32 -6.22
C THR A 63 6.89 -3.23 -7.08
N LEU A 64 6.70 -3.48 -8.38
CA LEU A 64 6.02 -2.53 -9.26
C LEU A 64 4.55 -2.38 -8.90
N LEU A 65 3.84 -3.47 -8.59
CA LEU A 65 2.44 -3.43 -8.14
C LEU A 65 2.29 -2.61 -6.87
N HIS A 66 3.17 -2.83 -5.89
CA HIS A 66 3.15 -2.05 -4.65
C HIS A 66 3.44 -0.55 -4.89
N SER A 67 4.35 -0.24 -5.81
CA SER A 67 4.57 1.15 -6.23
C SER A 67 3.35 1.76 -6.90
N ILE A 68 2.56 0.97 -7.65
CA ILE A 68 1.33 1.43 -8.30
C ILE A 68 0.22 1.69 -7.29
N GLU A 69 0.12 0.88 -6.22
CA GLU A 69 -0.82 1.11 -5.11
C GLU A 69 -0.53 2.43 -4.39
N ALA A 70 0.74 2.81 -4.27
CA ALA A 70 1.13 4.09 -3.67
C ALA A 70 0.90 5.26 -4.63
N ASP A 71 1.43 5.18 -5.85
CA ASP A 71 1.19 6.16 -6.91
C ASP A 71 1.17 5.48 -8.30
N PRO A 72 0.02 5.48 -9.00
CA PRO A 72 -0.11 4.86 -10.31
C PRO A 72 0.60 5.62 -11.43
N PHE A 73 0.81 6.93 -11.32
CA PHE A 73 1.34 7.76 -12.42
C PHE A 73 2.82 8.06 -12.26
N SER A 74 3.38 7.92 -11.06
CA SER A 74 4.79 8.13 -10.80
C SER A 74 5.45 6.93 -10.10
N GLY A 75 6.76 7.01 -9.89
CA GLY A 75 7.52 6.00 -9.15
C GLY A 75 8.39 5.10 -10.04
N ILE A 76 8.54 3.84 -9.60
CA ILE A 76 9.57 2.93 -10.10
C ILE A 76 9.20 2.43 -11.51
N GLY A 77 10.23 2.31 -12.36
CA GLY A 77 10.10 1.67 -13.68
C GLY A 77 9.75 2.63 -14.81
N LYS A 78 9.91 3.95 -14.62
CA LYS A 78 9.66 5.00 -15.64
C LYS A 78 8.28 4.81 -16.30
N PRO A 79 7.18 5.16 -15.60
CA PRO A 79 5.85 5.04 -16.15
C PRO A 79 5.71 5.87 -17.42
N GLU A 80 5.39 5.20 -18.52
CA GLU A 80 5.18 5.80 -19.83
C GLU A 80 3.71 5.59 -20.22
N ARG A 81 2.99 6.68 -20.53
CA ARG A 81 1.61 6.60 -21.03
C ARG A 81 1.61 6.21 -22.51
N LEU A 82 0.91 5.13 -22.85
CA LEU A 82 0.79 4.66 -24.23
C LEU A 82 -0.23 5.53 -24.98
N ARG A 83 0.24 6.33 -25.95
CA ARG A 83 -0.58 7.32 -26.68
C ARG A 83 -1.61 6.71 -27.64
N HIS A 84 -1.38 5.50 -28.14
CA HIS A 84 -2.24 4.89 -29.18
C HIS A 84 -3.55 4.29 -28.63
N HIS A 85 -3.65 4.04 -27.33
CA HIS A 85 -4.84 3.49 -26.71
C HIS A 85 -5.72 4.63 -26.17
N LYS A 86 -6.81 4.92 -26.90
CA LYS A 86 -7.68 6.08 -26.63
C LYS A 86 -8.61 5.87 -25.42
N ASN A 87 -9.05 4.63 -25.16
CA ASN A 87 -9.81 4.26 -23.97
C ASN A 87 -9.78 2.74 -23.76
N PRO A 88 -9.40 2.22 -22.57
CA PRO A 88 -8.84 2.92 -21.42
C PRO A 88 -7.40 3.40 -21.64
N ALA A 89 -6.97 4.41 -20.88
CA ALA A 89 -5.58 4.86 -20.90
C ALA A 89 -4.65 3.76 -20.35
N LEU A 90 -3.70 3.32 -21.17
CA LEU A 90 -2.72 2.31 -20.78
C LEU A 90 -1.39 2.97 -20.37
N TYR A 91 -0.78 2.37 -19.36
CA TYR A 91 0.52 2.74 -18.82
C TYR A 91 1.47 1.55 -18.95
N SER A 92 2.72 1.85 -19.23
CA SER A 92 3.79 0.88 -19.34
C SER A 92 4.88 1.20 -18.32
N ARG A 93 5.33 0.21 -17.56
CA ARG A 93 6.50 0.30 -16.66
C ARG A 93 7.52 -0.75 -17.04
N ARG A 94 8.81 -0.43 -16.88
CA ARG A 94 9.92 -1.34 -17.17
C ARG A 94 10.08 -2.36 -16.05
N ILE A 95 9.90 -3.63 -16.37
CA ILE A 95 10.30 -4.75 -15.51
C ILE A 95 11.81 -4.91 -15.67
N ASP A 96 12.22 -5.17 -16.91
CA ASP A 96 13.62 -5.37 -17.34
C ASP A 96 13.92 -4.54 -18.61
N GLN A 97 15.04 -4.80 -19.29
CA GLN A 97 15.34 -4.17 -20.58
C GLN A 97 14.31 -4.54 -21.65
N GLN A 98 13.92 -5.81 -21.71
CA GLN A 98 13.00 -6.36 -22.73
C GLN A 98 11.53 -6.32 -22.32
N HIS A 99 11.22 -6.60 -21.05
CA HIS A 99 9.84 -6.79 -20.61
C HIS A 99 9.25 -5.51 -20.01
N ARG A 100 7.94 -5.33 -20.23
CA ARG A 100 7.16 -4.20 -19.73
C ARG A 100 5.92 -4.73 -19.01
N LEU A 101 5.60 -4.10 -17.88
CA LEU A 101 4.33 -4.24 -17.19
C LEU A 101 3.36 -3.23 -17.80
N VAL A 102 2.31 -3.73 -18.45
CA VAL A 102 1.24 -2.91 -19.02
C VAL A 102 0.02 -2.98 -18.12
N TYR A 103 -0.46 -1.83 -17.66
CA TYR A 103 -1.63 -1.72 -16.79
C TYR A 103 -2.51 -0.54 -17.17
N SER A 104 -3.78 -0.62 -16.80
CA SER A 104 -4.72 0.50 -16.86
C SER A 104 -5.15 0.89 -15.45
N VAL A 105 -5.57 2.13 -15.31
CA VAL A 105 -6.03 2.70 -14.04
C VAL A 105 -7.42 3.27 -14.26
N SER A 106 -8.40 2.76 -13.50
CA SER A 106 -9.80 3.15 -13.58
C SER A 106 -10.33 3.41 -12.17
N GLY A 107 -10.40 4.68 -11.77
CA GLY A 107 -10.78 5.06 -10.41
C GLY A 107 -9.81 4.47 -9.38
N ASN A 108 -10.32 3.57 -8.54
CA ASN A 108 -9.58 2.84 -7.51
C ASN A 108 -9.11 1.45 -7.93
N THR A 109 -9.27 1.10 -9.21
CA THR A 109 -8.94 -0.22 -9.73
C THR A 109 -7.78 -0.14 -10.70
N VAL A 110 -6.77 -0.97 -10.46
CA VAL A 110 -5.63 -1.16 -11.35
C VAL A 110 -5.84 -2.48 -12.07
N THR A 111 -5.89 -2.46 -13.40
CA THR A 111 -6.03 -3.69 -14.19
C THR A 111 -4.72 -3.97 -14.92
N VAL A 112 -4.07 -5.07 -14.55
CA VAL A 112 -2.85 -5.54 -15.21
C VAL A 112 -3.22 -6.28 -16.48
N VAL A 113 -2.77 -5.77 -17.61
CA VAL A 113 -3.10 -6.29 -18.95
C VAL A 113 -2.07 -7.32 -19.42
N ALA A 114 -0.79 -7.04 -19.21
CA ALA A 114 0.31 -7.91 -19.61
C ALA A 114 1.54 -7.67 -18.72
N CYS A 115 2.26 -8.75 -18.43
CA CYS A 115 3.53 -8.69 -17.69
C CYS A 115 4.72 -9.18 -18.53
N ARG A 116 4.46 -9.53 -19.79
CA ARG A 116 5.46 -10.03 -20.73
C ARG A 116 5.28 -9.36 -22.08
N PHE A 117 6.39 -9.11 -22.75
CA PHE A 117 6.37 -8.68 -24.14
C PHE A 117 6.24 -9.92 -25.02
N HIS A 118 5.12 -10.07 -25.72
CA HIS A 118 4.93 -11.10 -26.74
C HIS A 118 5.32 -10.50 -28.08
N TYR A 119 6.48 -10.92 -28.62
CA TYR A 119 6.84 -10.62 -30.01
C TYR A 119 6.00 -11.52 -30.90
N GLY A 120 4.80 -11.09 -31.25
CA GLY A 120 3.95 -11.85 -32.16
C GLY A 120 2.53 -11.34 -32.10
N ASP A 121 2.31 -10.15 -32.66
CA ASP A 121 1.05 -9.75 -33.30
C ASP A 121 1.37 -8.49 -34.12
N LYS A 122 1.40 -8.67 -35.44
CA LYS A 122 1.46 -7.62 -36.46
C LYS A 122 0.14 -7.65 -37.21
#